data_AF-A0A7X7U592-F1
#
_entry.id   AF-A0A7X7U592-F1
#
_cell.length_a   1.000
_cell.length_b   1.000
_cell.length_c   1.000
_cell.angle_alpha   90.00
_cell.angle_beta   90.00
_cell.angle_gamma   90.00
#
_symmetry.space_group_name_H-M   'P 1'
#
loop_
_entity.id
_entity.type
_entity.pdbx_description
1 polymer ?
#
loop_
_entity_poly.entity_id
_entity_poly.type
_entity_poly.pdbx_seq_one_letter_code
_entity_poly.pdbx_strand_id
1 'polypeptide(L)' 'MRYIYMTLIILFTAVVLIFTIQNSAPVTLAFLSAKATLSVSVLVILVYLFGMLTGGSALMLVRSLFKGARKKSATKPA' A
#
# COMPACT_ATOMS: atom_id res chain seq x y z
N MET A 1 -9.21 -30.03 -6.04
CA MET A 1 -9.09 -28.55 -6.22
C MET A 1 -9.91 -27.74 -5.20
N ARG A 2 -11.23 -27.93 -5.06
CA ARG A 2 -12.10 -27.22 -4.08
C ARG A 2 -11.56 -27.20 -2.63
N TYR A 3 -11.10 -28.34 -2.12
CA TYR A 3 -10.58 -28.44 -0.75
C TYR A 3 -9.28 -27.65 -0.52
N ILE A 4 -8.46 -27.48 -1.56
CA ILE A 4 -7.22 -26.70 -1.49
C ILE A 4 -7.57 -25.21 -1.32
N TYR A 5 -8.48 -24.69 -2.16
CA TYR A 5 -8.94 -23.31 -2.05
C TYR A 5 -9.57 -23.02 -0.68
N MET A 6 -10.41 -23.93 -0.19
CA MET A 6 -11.05 -23.79 1.11
C MET A 6 -10.01 -23.78 2.26
N THR A 7 -9.03 -24.68 2.20
CA THR A 7 -7.92 -24.71 3.18
C THR A 7 -7.09 -23.43 3.15
N LEU A 8 -6.75 -22.93 1.96
CA LEU A 8 -6.00 -21.68 1.79
C LEU A 8 -6.77 -20.47 2.35
N ILE A 9 -8.07 -20.38 2.07
CA ILE A 9 -8.91 -19.28 2.60
C ILE A 9 -8.97 -19.35 4.13
N ILE A 10 -9.15 -20.54 4.70
CA ILE A 10 -9.18 -20.73 6.16
C ILE A 10 -7.84 -20.32 6.78
N LEU A 11 -6.72 -20.78 6.22
CA LEU A 11 -5.38 -20.43 6.69
C LEU A 11 -5.14 -18.92 6.59
N PHE A 12 -5.46 -18.32 5.45
CA PHE A 12 -5.29 -16.88 5.25
C PHE A 12 -6.13 -16.07 6.25
N THR A 13 -7.39 -16.47 6.44
CA THR A 13 -8.29 -15.83 7.41
C THR A 13 -7.75 -15.97 8.83
N ALA A 14 -7.26 -17.16 9.21
CA ALA A 14 -6.65 -17.38 10.52
C ALA A 14 -5.43 -16.49 10.74
N VAL A 15 -4.55 -16.35 9.74
CA VAL A 15 -3.39 -15.45 9.79
C VAL A 15 -3.83 -14.00 10.00
N VAL A 16 -4.83 -13.52 9.25
CA VAL A 16 -5.35 -12.15 9.40
C VAL A 16 -5.94 -11.93 10.79
N LEU A 17 -6.73 -12.88 11.31
CA LEU A 17 -7.32 -12.78 12.65
C LEU A 17 -6.26 -12.80 13.76
N ILE A 18 -5.27 -13.67 13.66
CA ILE A 18 -4.16 -13.70 14.62
C ILE A 18 -3.40 -12.38 14.57
N PHE A 19 -3.11 -11.88 13.37
CA PHE A 19 -2.44 -10.60 13.19
C PHE A 19 -3.20 -9.44 13.83
N THR A 20 -4.53 -9.35 13.62
CA THR A 20 -5.33 -8.28 14.21
C THR A 20 -5.37 -8.37 15.75
N ILE A 21 -5.59 -9.56 16.30
CA ILE A 21 -5.66 -9.77 17.76
C ILE A 21 -4.30 -9.46 18.41
N GLN A 22 -3.21 -9.99 17.87
CA GLN A 22 -1.87 -9.76 18.41
C GLN A 22 -1.43 -8.29 18.27
N ASN A 23 -1.83 -7.62 17.18
CA ASN A 23 -1.48 -6.22 16.92
C ASN A 23 -2.66 -5.28 17.25
N SER A 24 -3.37 -5.57 18.33
CA SER A 24 -4.46 -4.73 18.87
C SER A 24 -3.98 -3.60 19.77
N ALA A 25 -2.68 -3.54 20.07
CA ALA A 25 -2.10 -2.45 20.86
C ALA A 25 -2.42 -1.08 20.25
N PRO A 26 -2.94 -0.12 21.04
CA PRO A 26 -3.26 1.21 20.55
C PRO A 26 -1.97 2.01 20.31
N VAL A 27 -1.84 2.58 19.12
CA VAL A 27 -0.77 3.51 18.75
C VAL A 27 -1.37 4.87 18.50
N THR A 28 -0.79 5.90 19.12
CA THR A 28 -1.17 7.28 18.90
C THR A 28 -0.23 7.91 17.89
N LEU A 29 -0.79 8.31 16.75
CA LEU A 29 -0.11 9.09 15.73
C LEU A 29 -0.33 10.56 16.01
N ALA A 30 0.72 11.35 15.86
CA ALA A 30 0.66 12.80 15.86
C ALA A 30 1.17 13.31 14.51
N PHE A 31 0.37 14.13 13.84
CA PHE A 31 0.74 14.78 12.59
C PHE A 31 0.34 16.25 12.61
N LEU A 32 1.34 17.13 12.68
CA LEU A 32 1.17 18.56 12.97
C LEU A 32 0.30 18.75 14.23
N SER A 33 -0.95 19.18 14.08
CA SER A 33 -1.91 19.39 15.18
C SER A 33 -2.93 18.25 15.32
N ALA A 34 -2.96 17.30 14.38
CA ALA A 34 -3.88 16.16 14.41
C ALA A 34 -3.31 15.02 15.25
N LYS A 35 -4.18 14.37 16.02
CA LYS A 35 -3.87 13.14 16.77
C LYS A 35 -4.89 12.08 16.40
N ALA A 36 -4.41 10.86 16.16
CA ALA A 36 -5.27 9.72 15.88
C ALA A 36 -4.74 8.51 16.65
N THR A 37 -5.62 7.81 17.37
CA THR A 37 -5.26 6.59 18.08
C THR A 37 -5.95 5.42 17.41
N LEU A 38 -5.15 4.47 16.93
CA LEU A 38 -5.60 3.32 16.13
C LEU A 38 -4.79 2.09 16.55
N SER A 39 -5.30 0.89 16.34
CA SER A 39 -4.52 -0.34 16.56
C SER A 39 -3.39 -0.47 15.53
N VAL A 40 -2.25 -1.04 15.93
CA VAL A 40 -1.09 -1.30 15.05
C VAL A 40 -1.51 -2.03 13.76
N SER A 41 -2.36 -3.05 13.88
CA SER A 41 -2.87 -3.82 12.74
C SER A 41 -3.58 -2.95 11.69
N VAL A 42 -4.48 -2.08 12.14
CA VAL A 42 -5.21 -1.15 11.26
C VAL A 42 -4.25 -0.19 10.59
N LEU A 43 -3.28 0.34 11.35
CA LEU A 43 -2.27 1.25 10.81
C LEU A 43 -1.44 0.59 9.70
N VAL A 44 -0.97 -0.64 9.91
CA VAL A 44 -0.18 -1.39 8.92
C VAL A 44 -0.98 -1.57 7.62
N ILE A 45 -2.25 -1.96 7.72
CA ILE A 45 -3.12 -2.14 6.54
C ILE A 45 -3.28 -0.81 5.79
N LEU A 46 -3.58 0.28 6.50
CA LEU A 46 -3.74 1.60 5.89
C LEU A 46 -2.46 2.09 5.20
N VAL A 47 -1.31 1.95 5.87
CA VAL A 47 -0.01 2.34 5.31
C VAL A 47 0.34 1.50 4.08
N TYR A 48 0.05 0.20 4.09
CA TYR A 48 0.29 -0.67 2.93
C TYR A 48 -0.58 -0.24 1.73
N LEU A 49 -1.88 -0.04 1.95
CA LEU A 49 -2.81 0.38 0.90
C LEU A 49 -2.46 1.77 0.36
N PHE A 50 -2.29 2.77 1.23
CA PHE A 50 -1.90 4.10 0.79
C PHE A 50 -0.51 4.12 0.18
N GLY A 51 0.44 3.34 0.71
CA GLY A 51 1.79 3.20 0.16
C GLY A 51 1.77 2.67 -1.28
N MET A 52 0.97 1.63 -1.55
CA MET A 52 0.78 1.11 -2.91
C MET A 52 0.11 2.13 -3.84
N LEU A 53 -0.94 2.81 -3.38
CA LEU A 53 -1.63 3.84 -4.17
C LEU A 53 -0.67 4.99 -4.52
N THR A 54 -0.04 5.56 -3.50
CA THR A 54 0.83 6.73 -3.63
C THR A 54 2.11 6.39 -4.39
N GLY A 55 2.74 5.26 -4.06
CA GLY A 55 3.96 4.79 -4.72
C GLY A 55 3.73 4.44 -6.19
N GLY A 56 2.62 3.76 -6.51
CA GLY A 56 2.23 3.46 -7.88
C GLY A 56 2.00 4.73 -8.71
N SER A 57 1.24 5.69 -8.16
CA SER A 57 0.99 6.98 -8.81
C SER A 57 2.28 7.78 -9.01
N ALA A 58 3.14 7.87 -7.99
CA ALA A 58 4.42 8.58 -8.08
C ALA A 58 5.34 7.97 -9.15
N LEU A 59 5.48 6.63 -9.18
CA LEU A 59 6.25 5.94 -10.21
C LEU A 59 5.68 6.18 -11.61
N MET A 60 4.35 6.22 -11.75
CA MET A 60 3.70 6.50 -13.03
C MET A 60 3.98 7.94 -13.51
N LEU A 61 3.90 8.92 -12.62
CA LEU A 61 4.20 10.32 -12.92
C LEU A 61 5.67 10.51 -13.32
N VAL A 62 6.60 9.92 -12.55
CA VAL A 62 8.02 9.97 -12.88
C VAL A 62 8.25 9.38 -14.28
N ARG A 63 7.68 8.21 -14.58
CA ARG A 63 7.78 7.58 -15.90
C ARG A 63 7.19 8.43 -17.02
N SER A 64 6.06 9.11 -16.80
CA SER A 64 5.42 9.95 -17.82
C SER A 64 6.27 11.19 -18.12
N LEU A 65 6.85 11.82 -17.10
CA LEU A 65 7.76 12.95 -17.24
C LEU A 65 9.01 12.58 -18.05
N PHE A 66 9.65 11.44 -17.72
CA PHE A 66 10.82 10.96 -18.47
C PHE A 66 10.50 10.55 -19.91
N LYS A 67 9.31 9.95 -20.18
CA LYS A 67 8.87 9.65 -21.54
C LYS A 67 8.60 10.92 -22.35
N GLY A 68 7.99 11.94 -21.74
CA GLY A 68 7.76 13.25 -22.36
C GLY A 68 9.07 13.94 -22.75
N ALA A 69 10.07 13.90 -21.87
CA ALA A 69 11.40 14.46 -22.13
C ALA A 69 12.12 13.74 -23.30
N ARG A 70 12.08 12.39 -23.35
CA ARG A 70 12.72 11.61 -24.42
C ARG A 70 12.04 11.76 -25.80
N LYS A 71 10.72 11.95 -25.85
CA LYS A 71 10.03 12.23 -27.13
C LYS A 71 10.41 13.59 -27.70
N LYS A 72 10.58 14.62 -26.86
CA LYS A 72 10.95 15.97 -27.31
C LYS A 72 12.36 16.05 -27.91
N SER A 73 13.29 15.20 -27.47
CA SER A 73 14.64 15.11 -28.04
C SER A 73 14.71 14.31 -29.35
N ALA A 74 13.72 13.48 -29.67
CA ALA A 74 13.72 12.64 -30.88
C ALA A 74 13.05 13.30 -32.10
N THR A 75 12.27 14.38 -31.91
CA THR A 75 11.59 15.13 -32.99
C THR A 75 12.39 16.36 -33.44
N LYS A 76 13.73 16.28 -33.47
CA LYS A 76 14.55 17.27 -34.17
C LYS A 76 15.47 16.60 -35.20
N PRO A 77 14.99 16.41 -36.44
CA PRO A 77 15.75 16.67 -37.66
C PRO A 77 15.12 17.92 -38.31
N ALA A 78 15.77 19.10 -38.23
CA ALA A 78 16.84 19.57 -39.13
C ALA A 78 16.33 19.71 -40.57
#